data_AF-A0A1E5IQ02-F1
#
_entry.id   AF-A0A1E5IQ02-F1
#
_cell.length_a   1.000
_cell.length_b   1.000
_cell.length_c   1.000
_cell.angle_alpha   90.00
_cell.angle_beta   90.00
_cell.angle_gamma   90.00
#
_symmetry.space_group_name_H-M   'P 1'
#
loop_
_entity.id
_entity.type
_entity.pdbx_description
1 polymer ?
#
loop_
_entity_poly.entity_id
_entity_poly.type
_entity_poly.pdbx_seq_one_letter_code
_entity_poly.pdbx_strand_id
1 'polypeptide(L)'
;MRDITILHDSLSNQCSSIHKKRLNSLMVANKSLLDGDQLSLTQLGRNISGNVAPKHCIKRIDRLLGNRHINNDRMAVYRWHAMHLCGARFLN
;
A
#
# COMPACT_ATOMS: atom_id res chain seq x y z
N MET A 1 2.23 3.37 -14.13
CA MET A 1 2.31 1.90 -13.84
C MET A 1 3.71 1.46 -13.42
N ARG A 2 4.78 1.89 -14.10
CA ARG A 2 6.17 1.54 -13.74
C ARG A 2 6.59 1.96 -12.32
N ASP A 3 6.08 3.08 -11.83
CA ASP A 3 6.46 3.61 -10.51
C ASP A 3 5.93 2.73 -9.38
N ILE A 4 4.70 2.20 -9.54
CA ILE A 4 4.09 1.28 -8.58
C ILE A 4 4.86 -0.06 -8.55
N THR A 5 5.31 -0.55 -9.71
CA THR A 5 6.12 -1.78 -9.76
C THR A 5 7.48 -1.58 -9.08
N ILE A 6 8.15 -0.45 -9.33
CA ILE A 6 9.42 -0.12 -8.66
C ILE A 6 9.22 -0.04 -7.15
N LEU A 7 8.17 0.65 -6.69
CA LEU A 7 7.87 0.78 -5.27
C LEU A 7 7.52 -0.56 -4.62
N HIS A 8 6.70 -1.38 -5.29
CA HIS A 8 6.37 -2.73 -4.83
C HIS A 8 7.61 -3.61 -4.70
N ASP A 9 8.44 -3.68 -5.73
CA ASP A 9 9.61 -4.56 -5.74
C ASP A 9 10.64 -4.11 -4.70
N SER A 10 10.81 -2.79 -4.54
CA SER A 10 11.69 -2.23 -3.51
C SER A 10 11.21 -2.59 -2.11
N LEU A 11 9.91 -2.44 -1.82
CA LEU A 11 9.33 -2.83 -0.53
C LEU A 11 9.35 -4.35 -0.33
N SER A 12 9.09 -5.15 -1.37
CA SER A 12 9.12 -6.60 -1.27
C SER A 12 10.52 -7.13 -0.95
N ASN A 13 11.56 -6.49 -1.49
CA ASN A 13 12.95 -6.87 -1.25
C ASN A 13 13.43 -6.44 0.14
N GLN A 14 13.05 -5.23 0.58
CA GLN A 14 13.60 -4.60 1.79
C GLN A 14 12.75 -4.85 3.05
N CYS A 15 11.46 -5.14 2.87
CA CYS A 15 10.54 -5.49 3.95
C CYS A 15 10.09 -6.95 3.82
N SER A 16 11.05 -7.88 3.75
CA SER A 16 10.79 -9.32 3.56
C SER A 16 9.95 -9.97 4.66
N SER A 17 9.84 -9.34 5.84
CA SER A 17 8.95 -9.76 6.94
C SER A 17 7.46 -9.48 6.66
N ILE A 18 7.14 -8.59 5.73
CA ILE A 18 5.76 -8.27 5.35
C ILE A 18 5.24 -9.36 4.42
N HIS A 19 4.10 -9.93 4.76
CA HIS A 19 3.48 -10.95 3.93
C HIS A 19 3.04 -10.37 2.57
N LYS A 20 3.42 -11.03 1.47
CA LYS A 20 3.16 -10.59 0.08
C LYS A 20 1.72 -10.14 -0.19
N LYS A 21 0.71 -10.88 0.29
CA LYS A 21 -0.71 -10.49 0.15
C LYS A 21 -1.06 -9.14 0.79
N ARG A 22 -0.44 -8.78 1.93
CA ARG A 22 -0.65 -7.49 2.59
C ARG A 22 -0.01 -6.37 1.78
N LEU A 23 1.22 -6.58 1.32
CA LEU A 23 1.92 -5.64 0.44
C LEU A 23 1.14 -5.38 -0.85
N ASN A 24 0.67 -6.44 -1.52
CA ASN A 24 -0.17 -6.33 -2.72
C ASN A 24 -1.46 -5.53 -2.46
N SER A 25 -2.08 -5.71 -1.29
CA SER A 25 -3.29 -4.97 -0.93
C SER A 25 -3.00 -3.48 -0.73
N LEU A 26 -1.86 -3.14 -0.11
CA LEU A 26 -1.38 -1.77 0.01
C LEU A 26 -1.08 -1.15 -1.37
N MET A 27 -0.44 -1.90 -2.27
CA MET A 27 -0.13 -1.40 -3.62
C MET A 27 -1.38 -1.14 -4.46
N VAL A 28 -2.43 -1.94 -4.30
CA VAL A 28 -3.71 -1.69 -4.97
C VAL A 28 -4.34 -0.39 -4.48
N ALA A 29 -4.30 -0.12 -3.17
CA ALA A 29 -4.76 1.16 -2.63
C ALA A 29 -3.89 2.34 -3.11
N ASN A 30 -2.57 2.17 -3.15
CA ASN A 30 -1.65 3.20 -3.64
C ASN A 30 -1.90 3.51 -5.13
N LYS A 31 -2.07 2.48 -5.96
CA LYS A 31 -2.45 2.67 -7.37
C LYS A 31 -3.76 3.43 -7.49
N SER A 32 -4.78 3.00 -6.76
CA SER A 32 -6.08 3.65 -6.78
C SER A 32 -6.04 5.11 -6.33
N LEU A 33 -5.12 5.45 -5.42
CA LEU A 33 -4.88 6.82 -5.01
C LEU A 33 -4.22 7.61 -6.14
N LEU A 34 -3.17 7.08 -6.76
CA LEU A 34 -2.46 7.74 -7.85
C LEU A 34 -3.34 7.95 -9.08
N ASP A 35 -4.21 6.98 -9.39
CA ASP A 35 -5.11 7.06 -10.56
C ASP A 35 -6.28 8.03 -10.32
N GLY A 36 -6.67 8.27 -9.06
CA GLY A 36 -7.89 8.99 -8.72
C GLY A 36 -7.76 10.23 -7.85
N ASP A 37 -6.55 10.52 -7.35
CA ASP A 37 -6.16 11.67 -6.54
C ASP A 37 -7.08 11.97 -5.33
N GLN A 38 -7.68 10.92 -4.76
CA GLN A 38 -8.69 11.06 -3.69
C GLN A 38 -8.47 10.04 -2.58
N LEU A 39 -7.98 10.52 -1.44
CA LEU A 39 -7.68 9.71 -0.26
C LEU A 39 -8.89 9.57 0.67
N SER A 40 -9.96 8.94 0.18
CA SER A 40 -11.07 8.50 1.04
C SER A 40 -11.40 7.03 0.82
N LEU A 41 -11.90 6.33 1.83
CA LEU A 41 -12.28 4.91 1.76
C LEU A 41 -13.14 4.61 0.51
N THR A 42 -14.16 5.44 0.27
CA THR A 42 -15.08 5.26 -0.84
C THR A 42 -14.41 5.52 -2.19
N GLN A 43 -13.61 6.58 -2.31
CA GLN A 43 -12.99 6.93 -3.59
C GLN A 43 -11.84 6.00 -3.94
N LEU A 44 -11.02 5.58 -2.98
CA LEU A 44 -10.08 4.48 -3.17
C LEU A 44 -10.79 3.18 -3.60
N GLY A 45 -11.98 2.93 -3.07
CA GLY A 45 -12.78 1.78 -3.52
C GLY A 45 -13.23 1.91 -4.98
N ARG A 46 -13.73 3.08 -5.38
CA ARG A 46 -14.25 3.34 -6.73
C ARG A 46 -13.15 3.42 -7.79
N ASN A 47 -11.97 3.88 -7.43
CA ASN A 47 -10.84 4.07 -8.34
C ASN A 47 -10.00 2.80 -8.53
N ILE A 48 -10.35 1.67 -7.88
CA ILE A 48 -9.75 0.37 -8.22
C ILE A 48 -10.23 -0.08 -9.60
N SER A 49 -9.30 -0.16 -10.55
CA SER A 49 -9.54 -0.69 -11.90
C SER A 49 -9.94 -2.18 -11.89
N GLY A 50 -10.94 -2.55 -12.68
CA GLY A 50 -11.34 -3.95 -12.93
C GLY A 50 -12.84 -4.15 -13.10
N ASN A 51 -13.26 -5.37 -13.45
CA ASN A 51 -14.68 -5.71 -13.67
C ASN A 51 -15.43 -6.10 -12.37
N VAL A 52 -15.02 -5.54 -11.23
CA VAL A 52 -15.61 -5.85 -9.91
C VAL A 52 -16.49 -4.69 -9.49
N ALA A 53 -17.71 -4.97 -9.04
CA ALA A 53 -18.63 -3.90 -8.66
C ALA A 53 -18.05 -3.00 -7.55
N PRO A 54 -18.26 -1.67 -7.61
CA PRO A 54 -17.63 -0.71 -6.68
C PRO A 54 -17.81 -1.06 -5.20
N LYS A 55 -18.97 -1.60 -4.81
CA LYS A 55 -19.24 -2.03 -3.42
C LYS A 55 -18.21 -3.04 -2.89
N HIS A 56 -17.72 -3.94 -3.73
CA HIS A 56 -16.74 -4.95 -3.31
C HIS A 56 -15.34 -4.36 -3.21
N CYS A 57 -14.99 -3.42 -4.08
CA CYS A 57 -13.73 -2.69 -4.02
C CYS A 57 -13.67 -1.76 -2.79
N ILE A 58 -14.78 -1.09 -2.44
CA ILE A 58 -14.89 -0.32 -1.19
C ILE A 58 -14.68 -1.24 0.02
N LYS A 59 -15.37 -2.40 0.07
CA LYS A 59 -15.15 -3.40 1.12
C LYS A 59 -13.73 -3.98 1.13
N ARG A 60 -12.99 -3.92 0.01
CA ARG A 60 -11.59 -4.35 -0.05
C ARG A 60 -10.68 -3.33 0.62
N ILE A 61 -10.88 -2.03 0.36
CA ILE A 61 -10.15 -0.95 1.05
C ILE A 61 -10.51 -0.93 2.54
N ASP A 62 -11.78 -1.10 2.89
CA ASP A 62 -12.23 -1.17 4.28
C ASP A 62 -11.49 -2.26 5.07
N ARG A 63 -11.42 -3.48 4.51
CA ARG A 63 -10.65 -4.59 5.09
C ARG A 63 -9.15 -4.34 5.15
N LEU A 64 -8.59 -3.58 4.20
CA LEU A 64 -7.19 -3.17 4.23
C LEU A 64 -6.94 -2.25 5.44
N LEU A 65 -7.75 -1.21 5.60
CA LEU A 65 -7.64 -0.24 6.68
C LEU A 65 -7.89 -0.89 8.06
N GLY A 66 -8.80 -1.86 8.13
CA GLY A 66 -9.07 -2.64 9.34
C GLY A 66 -8.07 -3.78 9.62
N ASN A 67 -7.07 -4.01 8.77
CA ASN A 67 -6.14 -5.13 8.93
C ASN A 67 -5.09 -4.86 10.01
N ARG A 68 -5.24 -5.45 11.20
CA ARG A 68 -4.28 -5.27 12.31
C ARG A 68 -2.84 -5.66 11.95
N HIS A 69 -2.64 -6.68 11.11
CA HIS A 69 -1.29 -7.08 10.71
C HIS A 69 -0.63 -6.03 9.83
N ILE A 70 -1.37 -5.39 8.91
CA ILE A 70 -0.79 -4.30 8.10
C ILE A 70 -0.50 -3.06 8.94
N ASN A 71 -1.35 -2.79 9.94
CA ASN A 71 -1.12 -1.70 10.87
C ASN A 71 0.17 -1.94 11.68
N ASN A 72 0.42 -3.17 12.14
CA ASN A 72 1.67 -3.53 12.81
C ASN A 72 2.89 -3.39 11.88
N ASP A 73 2.73 -3.72 10.59
CA ASP A 73 3.80 -3.60 9.59
C ASP A 73 4.13 -2.14 9.21
N ARG A 74 3.26 -1.17 9.52
CA ARG A 74 3.38 0.23 9.05
C ARG A 74 4.74 0.87 9.35
N MET A 75 5.30 0.56 10.51
CA MET A 75 6.58 1.15 10.94
C MET A 75 7.74 0.65 10.10
N ALA A 76 7.71 -0.60 9.61
CA ALA A 76 8.73 -1.10 8.70
C ALA A 76 8.69 -0.34 7.37
N VAL A 77 7.50 -0.10 6.83
CA VAL A 77 7.30 0.68 5.59
C VAL A 77 7.78 2.13 5.77
N TYR A 78 7.39 2.80 6.86
CA TYR A 78 7.80 4.18 7.12
C TYR A 78 9.31 4.32 7.37
N ARG A 79 9.91 3.41 8.13
CA ARG A 79 11.37 3.39 8.33
C ARG A 79 12.09 3.21 7.01
N TRP A 80 11.64 2.28 6.17
CA TRP A 80 12.24 2.08 4.86
C TRP A 80 12.16 3.34 3.99
N HIS A 81 11.00 3.99 3.92
CA HIS A 81 10.85 5.26 3.21
C HIS A 81 11.77 6.35 3.75
N ALA A 82 11.87 6.50 5.07
CA ALA A 82 12.75 7.48 5.70
C ALA A 82 14.24 7.20 5.41
N MET A 83 14.66 5.93 5.43
CA MET A 83 16.02 5.54 5.04
C MET A 83 16.31 5.87 3.57
N HIS A 84 15.36 5.59 2.68
CA HIS A 84 15.57 5.73 1.24
C HIS A 84 15.45 7.18 0.74
N LEU A 85 14.48 7.95 1.25
CA LEU A 85 14.20 9.31 0.80
C LEU A 85 15.03 10.36 1.55
N CYS A 86 15.22 10.17 2.85
CA CYS A 86 15.87 11.18 3.71
C CYS A 86 17.32 10.83 4.02
N GLY A 87 17.85 9.68 3.56
CA GLY A 87 19.18 9.20 3.91
C GLY A 87 19.35 8.88 5.40
N ALA A 88 18.24 8.75 6.14
CA ALA A 88 18.28 8.55 7.59
C ALA A 88 18.83 7.16 7.92
N ARG A 89 20.07 7.07 8.41
CA ARG A 89 20.62 5.84 9.00
C ARG A 89 20.13 5.74 10.43
N PHE A 90 19.01 5.04 10.66
CA PHE A 90 18.66 4.62 12.01
C PHE A 90 19.64 3.53 12.43
N LEU A 91 20.63 3.90 13.25
CA LEU A 91 21.51 2.94 13.92
C LEU A 91 20.64 2.04 14.80
N ASN A 92 20.89 0.73 14.69
CA ASN A 92 20.23 -0.32 15.48
C ASN A 92 20.32 -0.07 16.98
#